data_AF-A0A972PBE4-F1
#
_entry.id   AF-A0A972PBE4-F1
#
_cell.length_a   1.000
_cell.length_b   1.000
_cell.length_c   1.000
_cell.angle_alpha   90.00
_cell.angle_beta   90.00
_cell.angle_gamma   90.00
#
_symmetry.space_group_name_H-M   'P 1'
#
loop_
_entity.id
_entity.type
_entity.pdbx_description
1 polymer ?
#
loop_
_entity_poly.entity_id
_entity_poly.type
_entity_poly.pdbx_seq_one_letter_code
_entity_poly.pdbx_strand_id
1 'polypeptide(L)'
;MPNTSRPTLFFTGYAKLPSTITAYNLYKVVAVGMEIDPATSVILDADCTLATDLGRNFVATLLRGHNLATDVDLIVQKLERRYHGSARKALITAVRIIADHYRAYRENRPWEDPQL
;
A
#
# COMPACT_ATOMS: atom_id res chain seq x y z
N MET A 1 3.04 22.69 24.46
CA MET A 1 2.44 21.45 24.99
C MET A 1 3.11 20.29 24.26
N PRO A 2 3.61 19.24 24.94
CA PRO A 2 4.14 18.09 24.23
C PRO A 2 2.99 17.41 23.48
N ASN A 3 3.16 17.25 22.17
CA ASN A 3 2.22 16.56 21.29
C ASN A 3 2.27 15.06 21.63
N THR A 4 1.31 14.59 22.44
CA THR A 4 1.11 13.16 22.73
C THR A 4 0.37 12.47 21.57
N SER A 5 0.86 12.65 20.33
CA SER A 5 0.39 11.84 19.20
C SER A 5 0.83 10.40 19.43
N ARG A 6 -0.13 9.49 19.57
CA ARG A 6 0.11 8.04 19.67
C ARG A 6 1.02 7.62 18.50
N PRO A 7 2.11 6.87 18.73
CA PRO A 7 3.04 6.54 17.66
C PRO A 7 2.34 5.67 16.61
N THR A 8 2.35 6.12 15.36
CA THR A 8 1.89 5.39 14.19
C THR A 8 3.05 4.67 13.53
N LEU A 9 2.75 3.66 12.71
CA LEU A 9 3.75 2.92 11.96
C LEU A 9 3.62 3.23 10.47
N PHE A 10 4.74 3.32 9.76
CA PHE A 10 4.75 3.55 8.33
C PHE A 10 5.34 2.34 7.60
N PHE A 11 4.59 1.78 6.65
CA PHE A 11 5.01 0.63 5.85
C PHE A 11 4.97 0.99 4.37
N THR A 12 6.00 0.56 3.64
CA THR A 12 6.08 0.74 2.18
C THR A 12 6.12 -0.60 1.47
N GLY A 13 5.49 -0.65 0.29
CA GLY A 13 5.54 -1.79 -0.61
C GLY A 13 5.82 -1.33 -2.03
N TYR A 14 6.60 -2.12 -2.74
CA TYR A 14 7.05 -1.84 -4.10
C TYR A 14 6.58 -2.95 -5.04
N ALA A 15 6.20 -2.60 -6.26
CA ALA A 15 5.85 -3.59 -7.27
C ALA A 15 6.18 -3.10 -8.68
N LYS A 16 6.79 -3.98 -9.49
CA LYS A 16 7.12 -3.68 -10.89
C LYS A 16 5.85 -3.48 -11.73
N LEU A 17 5.89 -2.51 -12.64
CA LEU A 17 4.86 -2.36 -13.68
C LEU A 17 5.02 -3.44 -14.76
N PRO A 18 3.92 -3.90 -15.41
CA PRO A 18 4.01 -4.80 -16.56
C PRO A 18 4.87 -4.20 -17.69
N SER A 19 5.69 -5.03 -18.33
CA SER A 19 6.64 -4.61 -19.39
C SER A 19 5.99 -4.21 -20.73
N THR A 20 4.66 -4.22 -20.84
CA THR A 20 3.90 -4.05 -22.09
C THR A 20 3.36 -2.63 -22.33
N ILE A 21 3.69 -1.64 -21.49
CA ILE A 21 3.22 -0.26 -21.63
C ILE A 21 4.37 0.70 -21.96
N THR A 22 4.18 1.60 -22.94
CA THR A 22 5.16 2.61 -23.39
C THR A 22 5.66 3.52 -22.25
N ALA A 23 4.93 3.60 -21.13
CA ALA A 23 5.34 4.25 -19.88
C ALA A 23 6.49 3.54 -19.13
N TYR A 24 6.98 2.40 -19.62
CA TYR A 24 8.07 1.61 -19.03
C TYR A 24 9.36 2.42 -18.79
N ASN A 25 9.59 3.48 -19.57
CA ASN A 25 10.84 4.25 -19.51
C ASN A 25 10.91 5.30 -18.39
N LEU A 26 9.81 5.61 -17.70
CA LEU A 26 9.79 6.68 -16.67
C LEU A 26 9.56 6.18 -15.24
N TYR A 27 8.76 5.13 -15.02
CA TYR A 27 8.48 4.61 -13.67
C TYR A 27 8.40 3.08 -13.70
N LYS A 28 9.51 2.40 -13.40
CA LYS A 28 9.60 0.91 -13.44
C LYS A 28 8.81 0.22 -12.32
N VAL A 29 8.48 0.96 -11.26
CA VAL A 29 7.95 0.44 -10.00
C VAL A 29 6.87 1.39 -9.49
N VAL A 30 5.78 0.83 -8.93
CA VAL A 30 4.82 1.55 -8.10
C VAL A 30 5.21 1.33 -6.64
N ALA A 31 5.53 2.42 -5.95
CA ALA A 31 5.59 2.47 -4.50
C ALA A 31 4.22 2.83 -3.91
N VAL A 32 3.84 2.16 -2.82
CA VAL A 32 2.70 2.44 -1.96
C VAL A 32 3.22 2.62 -0.53
N GLY A 33 2.72 3.62 0.19
CA GLY A 33 2.97 3.85 1.60
C GLY A 33 1.66 3.83 2.40
N MET A 34 1.69 3.28 3.61
CA MET A 34 0.55 3.25 4.54
C MET A 34 1.00 3.66 5.94
N GLU A 35 0.29 4.63 6.51
CA GLU A 35 0.36 4.95 7.94
C GLU A 35 -0.68 4.12 8.69
N ILE A 36 -0.27 3.42 9.74
CA ILE A 36 -1.07 2.40 10.43
C ILE A 36 -1.09 2.67 11.92
N ASP A 37 -2.28 2.60 12.53
CA ASP A 37 -2.42 2.52 13.98
C ASP A 37 -2.02 1.12 14.47
N PRO A 38 -0.92 0.97 15.24
CA PRO A 38 -0.48 -0.33 15.70
C PRO A 38 -1.46 -1.02 16.65
N ALA A 39 -2.30 -0.27 17.36
CA ALA A 39 -3.25 -0.83 18.33
C ALA A 39 -4.46 -1.47 17.64
N THR A 40 -4.88 -0.94 16.50
CA THR A 40 -6.10 -1.36 15.80
C THR A 40 -5.82 -2.02 14.45
N SER A 41 -4.58 -1.91 13.94
CA SER A 41 -4.20 -2.30 12.58
C SER A 41 -4.91 -1.51 11.48
N VAL A 42 -5.57 -0.40 11.82
CA VAL A 42 -6.29 0.44 10.84
C VAL A 42 -5.30 1.31 10.06
N ILE A 43 -5.48 1.35 8.75
CA ILE A 43 -4.78 2.26 7.84
C ILE A 43 -5.36 3.66 8.06
N LEU A 44 -4.56 4.54 8.65
CA LEU A 44 -4.89 5.94 8.93
C LEU A 44 -4.79 6.80 7.67
N ASP A 45 -3.69 6.62 6.92
CA ASP A 45 -3.48 7.28 5.63
C ASP A 45 -2.68 6.42 4.66
N ALA A 46 -2.73 6.75 3.37
CA ALA A 46 -1.97 6.05 2.35
C ALA A 46 -1.64 6.95 1.16
N ASP A 47 -0.51 6.67 0.50
CA ASP A 47 -0.10 7.34 -0.74
C ASP A 47 0.53 6.35 -1.73
N CYS A 48 0.60 6.71 -3.01
CA CYS A 48 1.30 5.93 -4.02
C CYS A 48 1.89 6.78 -5.14
N THR A 49 2.73 6.18 -5.99
CA THR A 49 3.51 6.89 -7.03
C THR A 49 2.81 7.04 -8.38
N LEU A 50 1.47 7.11 -8.40
CA LEU A 50 0.74 7.39 -9.64
C LEU A 50 1.00 8.81 -10.14
N ALA A 51 0.95 9.02 -11.46
CA ALA A 51 1.31 10.30 -12.08
C ALA A 51 0.42 11.47 -11.65
N THR A 52 -0.88 11.23 -11.46
CA THR A 52 -1.86 12.28 -11.15
C THR A 52 -2.28 12.24 -9.68
N ASP A 53 -2.47 13.42 -9.08
CA ASP A 53 -3.06 13.56 -7.74
C ASP A 53 -4.41 12.85 -7.62
N LEU A 54 -5.23 12.95 -8.67
CA LEU A 54 -6.53 12.27 -8.71
C LEU A 54 -6.38 10.75 -8.53
N GLY A 55 -5.41 10.14 -9.21
CA GLY A 55 -5.15 8.70 -9.09
C GLY A 55 -4.64 8.33 -7.69
N ARG A 56 -3.69 9.10 -7.15
CA ARG A 56 -3.14 8.89 -5.80
C ARG A 56 -4.23 8.99 -4.73
N ASN A 57 -5.00 10.08 -4.75
CA ASN A 57 -6.11 10.31 -3.82
C ASN A 57 -7.19 9.23 -3.95
N PHE A 58 -7.52 8.82 -5.18
CA PHE A 58 -8.48 7.73 -5.38
C PHE A 58 -8.01 6.44 -4.73
N VAL A 59 -6.75 6.04 -4.95
CA VAL A 59 -6.18 4.85 -4.29
C VAL A 59 -6.18 5.01 -2.77
N ALA A 60 -5.77 6.16 -2.23
CA ALA A 60 -5.80 6.43 -0.79
C ALA A 60 -7.19 6.20 -0.18
N THR A 61 -8.25 6.66 -0.86
CA THR A 61 -9.65 6.42 -0.40
C THR A 61 -10.09 4.96 -0.43
N LEU A 62 -9.46 4.11 -1.25
CA LEU A 62 -9.71 2.67 -1.27
C LEU A 62 -9.00 1.94 -0.13
N LEU A 63 -7.93 2.51 0.41
CA LEU A 63 -7.08 1.91 1.43
C LEU A 63 -7.47 2.37 2.85
N ARG A 64 -7.69 3.67 3.05
CA ARG A 64 -7.96 4.26 4.36
C ARG A 64 -9.18 3.65 5.06
N GLY A 65 -9.06 3.52 6.38
CA GLY A 65 -10.11 3.01 7.26
C GLY A 65 -10.24 1.48 7.27
N HIS A 66 -9.48 0.76 6.45
CA HIS A 66 -9.42 -0.69 6.49
C HIS A 66 -8.42 -1.19 7.52
N ASN A 67 -8.73 -2.35 8.09
CA ASN A 67 -7.80 -3.06 8.96
C ASN A 67 -6.83 -3.90 8.12
N LEU A 68 -5.54 -3.54 8.10
CA LEU A 68 -4.54 -4.22 7.28
C LEU A 68 -4.34 -5.70 7.68
N ALA A 69 -4.65 -6.08 8.93
CA ALA A 69 -4.51 -7.46 9.37
C ALA A 69 -5.64 -8.38 8.87
N THR A 70 -6.84 -7.85 8.60
CA THR A 70 -8.04 -8.65 8.28
C THR A 70 -8.66 -8.34 6.93
N ASP A 71 -8.47 -7.13 6.40
CA ASP A 71 -9.24 -6.63 5.26
C ASP A 71 -8.45 -6.65 3.95
N VAL A 72 -7.28 -7.30 3.90
CA VAL A 72 -6.40 -7.31 2.71
C VAL A 72 -7.15 -7.76 1.46
N ASP A 73 -7.92 -8.85 1.55
CA ASP A 73 -8.67 -9.36 0.41
C ASP A 73 -9.82 -8.41 0.01
N LEU A 74 -10.43 -7.71 0.96
CA LEU A 74 -11.45 -6.69 0.68
C LEU A 74 -10.83 -5.48 -0.04
N ILE A 75 -9.66 -5.02 0.40
CA ILE A 75 -8.89 -3.95 -0.27
C ILE A 75 -8.55 -4.38 -1.71
N VAL A 76 -8.07 -5.60 -1.90
CA VAL A 76 -7.75 -6.15 -3.23
C VAL A 76 -8.99 -6.16 -4.12
N GLN A 77 -10.13 -6.65 -3.63
CA GLN A 77 -11.38 -6.64 -4.39
C GLN A 77 -11.83 -5.21 -4.78
N LYS A 78 -11.66 -4.24 -3.87
CA LYS A 78 -11.95 -2.83 -4.18
C LYS A 78 -11.05 -2.29 -5.28
N LEU A 79 -9.75 -2.57 -5.23
CA LEU A 79 -8.81 -2.20 -6.29
C LEU A 79 -9.17 -2.87 -7.62
N GLU A 80 -9.52 -4.16 -7.61
CA GLU A 80 -9.92 -4.89 -8.82
C GLU A 80 -11.17 -4.33 -9.48
N ARG A 81 -12.18 -3.99 -8.68
CA ARG A 81 -13.50 -3.54 -9.14
C ARG A 81 -13.59 -2.05 -9.45
N ARG A 82 -12.77 -1.20 -8.80
CA ARG A 82 -12.92 0.26 -8.86
C ARG A 82 -11.76 0.98 -9.54
N TYR A 83 -10.56 0.40 -9.52
CA TYR A 83 -9.40 0.99 -10.18
C TYR A 83 -9.19 0.33 -11.55
N HIS A 84 -9.50 1.04 -12.64
CA HIS A 84 -9.38 0.53 -14.02
C HIS A 84 -8.10 1.02 -14.74
N GLY A 85 -7.09 1.47 -14.00
CA GLY A 85 -5.81 1.91 -14.56
C GLY A 85 -4.82 0.77 -14.81
N SER A 86 -3.82 1.02 -15.66
CA SER A 86 -2.78 0.04 -16.01
C SER A 86 -1.93 -0.44 -14.82
N ALA A 87 -1.79 0.39 -13.78
CA ALA A 87 -1.03 0.08 -12.57
C ALA A 87 -1.74 -0.89 -11.60
N ARG A 88 -2.96 -1.38 -11.92
CA ARG A 88 -3.81 -2.14 -10.98
C ARG A 88 -3.09 -3.34 -10.36
N LYS A 89 -2.41 -4.14 -11.18
CA LYS A 89 -1.68 -5.32 -10.73
C LYS A 89 -0.55 -4.93 -9.77
N ALA A 90 0.21 -3.89 -10.10
CA ALA A 90 1.30 -3.42 -9.26
C ALA A 90 0.80 -2.88 -7.91
N LEU A 91 -0.29 -2.11 -7.89
CA LEU A 91 -0.92 -1.64 -6.66
C LEU A 91 -1.33 -2.82 -5.75
N ILE A 92 -2.00 -3.83 -6.31
CA ILE A 92 -2.41 -5.03 -5.57
C ILE A 92 -1.19 -5.76 -5.00
N THR A 93 -0.13 -5.93 -5.78
CA THR A 93 1.11 -6.57 -5.33
C THR A 93 1.77 -5.78 -4.19
N ALA A 94 1.89 -4.46 -4.32
CA ALA A 94 2.47 -3.60 -3.28
C ALA A 94 1.67 -3.64 -1.97
N VAL A 95 0.33 -3.62 -2.05
CA VAL A 95 -0.56 -3.77 -0.88
C VAL A 95 -0.33 -5.11 -0.19
N ARG A 96 -0.21 -6.21 -0.94
CA ARG A 96 0.05 -7.55 -0.38
C ARG A 96 1.41 -7.62 0.34
N ILE A 97 2.44 -7.00 -0.24
CA ILE A 97 3.77 -6.92 0.40
C ILE A 97 3.72 -6.15 1.71
N ILE A 98 3.02 -5.01 1.74
CA ILE A 98 2.82 -4.24 2.98
C ILE A 98 2.10 -5.09 4.02
N ALA A 99 1.06 -5.83 3.63
CA ALA A 99 0.32 -6.71 4.53
C ALA A 99 1.20 -7.84 5.11
N ASP A 100 2.05 -8.46 4.29
CA ASP A 100 2.97 -9.50 4.74
C ASP A 100 4.08 -8.94 5.65
N HIS A 101 4.62 -7.76 5.32
CA HIS A 101 5.56 -7.04 6.19
C HIS A 101 4.93 -6.68 7.54
N TYR A 102 3.72 -6.13 7.51
CA TYR A 102 2.99 -5.79 8.72
C TYR A 102 2.68 -7.03 9.58
N ARG A 103 2.35 -8.17 8.95
CA ARG A 103 2.16 -9.44 9.65
C ARG A 103 3.46 -9.90 10.32
N ALA A 104 4.59 -9.87 9.61
CA ALA A 104 5.90 -10.23 10.17
C ALA A 104 6.26 -9.35 11.37
N TYR A 105 6.05 -8.03 11.26
CA TYR A 105 6.22 -7.09 12.37
C TYR A 105 5.39 -7.48 13.60
N ARG A 106 4.10 -7.79 13.43
CA ARG A 106 3.21 -8.18 14.54
C ARG A 106 3.61 -9.49 15.21
N GLU A 107 4.22 -10.38 14.46
CA GLU A 107 4.72 -11.66 14.96
C GLU A 107 6.16 -11.57 15.47
N ASN A 108 6.74 -10.36 15.47
CA ASN A 108 8.13 -10.09 15.84
C ASN A 108 9.12 -10.95 15.03
N ARG A 109 8.79 -11.21 13.76
CA ARG A 109 9.61 -11.95 12.80
C ARG A 109 10.46 -10.99 11.97
N PRO A 110 11.71 -11.36 11.64
CA PRO A 110 12.50 -10.63 10.66
C PRO A 110 11.72 -10.53 9.34
N TRP A 111 11.77 -9.35 8.72
CA TRP A 111 11.24 -9.14 7.38
C TRP A 111 12.40 -8.84 6.44
N GLU A 112 12.42 -9.54 5.31
CA GLU A 112 13.29 -9.27 4.18
C GLU A 112 12.37 -8.92 3.00
N ASP A 113 12.69 -7.84 2.29
CA ASP A 113 11.90 -7.45 1.12
C ASP A 113 12.05 -8.52 0.04
N PRO A 114 10.96 -9.18 -0.41
CA PRO A 114 11.06 -10.18 -1.47
C PRO A 114 11.53 -9.61 -2.82
N GLN A 115 11.57 -8.28 -2.97
CA GLN A 115 11.94 -7.59 -4.20
C GLN A 115 13.31 -6.87 -4.17
N LEU A 116 14.03 -6.89 -3.05
CA LEU A 116 15.41 -6.39 -2.91
C LEU A 116 16.36 -7.54 -2.62
#